data_AF-A0A8I2FZ83-F1
#
_entry.id   AF-A0A8I2FZ83-F1
#
_cell.length_a   1.000
_cell.length_b   1.000
_cell.length_c   1.000
_cell.angle_alpha   90.00
_cell.angle_beta   90.00
_cell.angle_gamma   90.00
#
_symmetry.space_group_name_H-M   'P 1'
#
loop_
_entity.id
_entity.type
_entity.pdbx_description
1 polymer ?
#
loop_
_entity_poly.entity_id
_entity_poly.type
_entity_poly.pdbx_seq_one_letter_code
_entity_poly.pdbx_strand_id
1 'polypeptide(L)'
;IIVLVFVNTGVNDYKKVPEKEEKFKTIQSKYFEKTRDYEVYGRDGIKILFIPSPTEVLFQSAIIPPDLAAKIDSIAIVNIGGNLKGKSLRPSGIGGCLDFSNLVLLLGSIFALFFGYESLYHKEYLKFLSSLRSHRKTFAAIVISRSILFIAAFLFLFLCVLLFLAVTGIGFSAANYATLAGFLASKLGMLLFFFMVGIFFGTFRSVLFSAISMFTAWFFPVFIIPGLINAAVEKKIPDITKDYQTELSKYAKLVDFENKTEKKMGKFNRDNIEAERQNIEEFKKVDYKEIENLEKALRDEIAAAIHTYYTLSAWTPVT
;
A
#
# COMPACT_ATOMS: atom_id res chain seq x y z
N ILE A 1 21.35 -9.26 -8.32
CA ILE A 1 20.64 -10.06 -9.35
C ILE A 1 19.21 -10.35 -8.92
N ILE A 2 18.96 -11.14 -7.86
CA ILE A 2 17.59 -11.47 -7.39
C ILE A 2 16.72 -10.22 -7.21
N VAL A 3 17.24 -9.20 -6.52
CA VAL A 3 16.59 -7.89 -6.33
C VAL A 3 16.11 -7.28 -7.65
N LEU A 4 16.95 -7.29 -8.70
CA LEU A 4 16.61 -6.72 -10.01
C LEU A 4 15.57 -7.56 -10.75
N VAL A 5 15.54 -8.88 -10.56
CA VAL A 5 14.50 -9.75 -11.13
C VAL A 5 13.13 -9.36 -10.61
N PHE A 6 13.00 -9.09 -9.30
CA PHE A 6 11.74 -8.63 -8.71
C PHE A 6 11.34 -7.23 -9.19
N VAL A 7 12.29 -6.31 -9.29
CA VAL A 7 12.03 -4.98 -9.88
C VAL A 7 11.56 -5.12 -11.33
N ASN A 8 12.14 -6.03 -12.11
CA ASN A 8 11.73 -6.29 -13.49
C ASN A 8 10.29 -6.82 -13.60
N THR A 9 9.85 -7.67 -12.67
CA THR A 9 8.44 -8.08 -12.59
C THR A 9 7.53 -6.86 -12.36
N GLY A 10 7.91 -5.98 -11.43
CA GLY A 10 7.27 -4.69 -11.20
C GLY A 10 7.16 -3.83 -12.46
N VAL A 11 8.26 -3.69 -13.19
CA VAL A 11 8.33 -2.92 -14.44
C VAL A 11 7.36 -3.49 -15.48
N ASN A 12 7.35 -4.82 -15.65
CA ASN A 12 6.50 -5.48 -16.64
C ASN A 12 5.02 -5.32 -16.33
N ASP A 13 4.64 -5.32 -15.05
CA ASP A 13 3.24 -5.09 -14.66
C ASP A 13 2.84 -3.62 -14.80
N TYR A 14 3.73 -2.69 -14.48
CA TYR A 14 3.52 -1.26 -14.70
C TYR A 14 3.35 -0.92 -16.19
N LYS A 15 4.13 -1.55 -17.08
CA LYS A 15 4.02 -1.35 -18.53
C LYS A 15 2.68 -1.80 -19.12
N LYS A 16 1.91 -2.64 -18.43
CA LYS A 16 0.54 -3.06 -18.84
C LYS A 16 -0.54 -2.06 -18.44
N VAL A 17 -0.22 -1.06 -17.59
CA VAL A 17 -1.19 -0.09 -17.08
C VAL A 17 -1.83 0.76 -18.19
N PRO A 18 -1.09 1.29 -19.18
CA PRO A 18 -1.72 2.07 -20.26
C PRO A 18 -2.75 1.25 -21.05
N GLU A 19 -2.48 -0.03 -21.31
CA GLU A 19 -3.41 -0.93 -21.99
C GLU A 19 -4.68 -1.17 -21.16
N LYS A 20 -4.53 -1.31 -19.83
CA LYS A 20 -5.68 -1.43 -18.91
C LYS A 20 -6.51 -0.14 -18.87
N GLU A 21 -5.85 1.02 -18.88
CA GLU A 21 -6.51 2.32 -18.90
C GLU A 21 -7.31 2.53 -20.19
N GLU A 22 -6.75 2.20 -21.35
CA GLU A 22 -7.43 2.30 -22.64
C GLU A 22 -8.64 1.35 -22.72
N LYS A 23 -8.47 0.10 -22.27
CA LYS A 23 -9.57 -0.86 -22.15
C LYS A 23 -10.67 -0.34 -21.24
N PHE A 24 -10.31 0.22 -20.08
CA PHE A 24 -11.26 0.79 -19.14
C PHE A 24 -12.02 1.97 -19.74
N LYS A 25 -11.33 2.92 -20.39
CA LYS A 25 -11.97 4.05 -21.10
C LYS A 25 -12.92 3.57 -22.19
N THR A 26 -12.53 2.55 -22.95
CA THR A 26 -13.38 1.97 -24.01
C THR A 26 -14.64 1.32 -23.44
N ILE A 27 -14.50 0.55 -22.35
CA ILE A 27 -15.63 -0.08 -21.67
C ILE A 27 -16.55 1.01 -21.10
N GLN A 28 -15.99 2.05 -20.49
CA GLN A 28 -16.77 3.16 -19.95
C GLN A 28 -17.50 3.94 -21.04
N SER A 29 -16.87 4.28 -22.16
CA SER A 29 -17.55 4.96 -23.27
C SER A 29 -18.74 4.15 -23.79
N LYS A 30 -18.53 2.85 -24.06
CA LYS A 30 -19.60 1.93 -24.50
C LYS A 30 -20.71 1.79 -23.46
N TYR A 31 -20.36 1.90 -22.19
CA TYR A 31 -21.30 1.85 -21.09
C TYR A 31 -22.15 3.13 -21.06
N PHE A 32 -21.52 4.32 -21.05
CA PHE A 32 -22.20 5.61 -21.13
C PHE A 32 -23.10 5.77 -22.37
N GLU A 33 -22.66 5.27 -23.53
CA GLU A 33 -23.47 5.30 -24.77
C GLU A 33 -24.76 4.46 -24.67
N LYS A 34 -24.74 3.38 -23.88
CA LYS A 34 -25.88 2.48 -23.71
C LYS A 34 -26.81 2.92 -22.58
N THR A 35 -26.27 3.61 -21.58
CA THR A 35 -27.03 4.08 -20.42
C THR A 35 -27.77 5.36 -20.76
N ARG A 36 -29.02 5.24 -21.24
CA ARG A 36 -29.87 6.39 -21.60
C ARG A 36 -30.55 7.04 -20.39
N ASP A 37 -30.79 6.27 -19.33
CA ASP A 37 -31.49 6.73 -18.13
C ASP A 37 -30.55 6.90 -16.94
N TYR A 38 -30.70 8.02 -16.23
CA TYR A 38 -29.97 8.31 -15.00
C TYR A 38 -30.22 7.27 -13.90
N GLU A 39 -31.37 6.61 -13.90
CA GLU A 39 -31.72 5.52 -13.00
C GLU A 39 -30.77 4.32 -13.15
N VAL A 40 -30.42 3.97 -14.39
CA VAL A 40 -29.46 2.88 -14.68
C VAL A 40 -28.04 3.29 -14.29
N TYR A 41 -27.68 4.58 -14.46
CA TYR A 41 -26.39 5.09 -14.03
C TYR A 41 -26.26 5.12 -12.50
N GLY A 42 -27.32 5.53 -11.79
CA GLY A 42 -27.39 5.53 -10.33
C GLY A 42 -27.38 4.13 -9.72
N ARG A 43 -27.97 3.15 -10.40
CA ARG A 43 -27.95 1.74 -9.97
C ARG A 43 -26.58 1.08 -10.16
N ASP A 44 -25.92 1.36 -11.28
CA ASP A 44 -24.72 0.61 -11.67
C ASP A 44 -23.41 1.28 -11.18
N GLY A 45 -23.48 2.55 -10.72
CA GLY A 45 -22.41 3.24 -10.00
C GLY A 45 -21.27 3.81 -10.86
N ILE A 46 -20.36 4.56 -10.22
CA ILE A 46 -19.16 5.13 -10.86
C ILE A 46 -18.01 4.14 -10.74
N LYS A 47 -17.58 3.56 -11.87
CA LYS A 47 -16.35 2.76 -11.90
C LYS A 47 -15.14 3.68 -11.81
N ILE A 48 -14.26 3.38 -10.86
CA ILE A 48 -12.98 4.05 -10.66
C ILE A 48 -11.89 3.10 -11.14
N LEU A 49 -10.92 3.61 -11.88
CA LEU A 49 -9.70 2.88 -12.20
C LEU A 49 -8.56 3.46 -11.37
N PHE A 50 -7.93 2.63 -10.55
CA PHE A 50 -6.70 3.01 -9.87
C PHE A 50 -5.51 2.90 -10.83
N ILE A 51 -4.85 4.02 -11.07
CA ILE A 51 -3.61 4.06 -11.86
C ILE A 51 -2.44 4.05 -10.87
N PRO A 52 -1.62 2.98 -10.85
CA PRO A 52 -0.51 2.90 -9.93
C PRO A 52 0.53 3.99 -10.22
N SER A 53 1.17 4.51 -9.17
CA SER A 53 2.32 5.41 -9.32
C SER A 53 3.54 4.67 -9.85
N PRO A 54 4.45 5.30 -10.64
CA PRO A 54 5.74 4.73 -11.03
C PRO A 54 6.55 4.11 -9.88
N THR A 55 6.40 4.62 -8.65
CA THR A 55 7.08 4.09 -7.46
C THR A 55 6.60 2.68 -7.09
N GLU A 56 5.37 2.31 -7.44
CA GLU A 56 4.77 1.02 -7.09
C GLU A 56 5.45 -0.17 -7.76
N VAL A 57 6.25 0.06 -8.80
CA VAL A 57 7.17 -0.93 -9.39
C VAL A 57 8.06 -1.58 -8.33
N LEU A 58 8.40 -0.84 -7.27
CA LEU A 58 9.23 -1.31 -6.15
C LEU A 58 8.42 -1.93 -5.02
N PHE A 59 7.10 -1.81 -5.06
CA PHE A 59 6.20 -2.05 -3.93
C PHE A 59 4.98 -2.90 -4.33
N GLN A 60 5.16 -3.95 -5.14
CA GLN A 60 4.06 -4.80 -5.62
C GLN A 60 3.16 -5.42 -4.51
N SER A 61 3.56 -5.36 -3.23
CA SER A 61 2.73 -5.73 -2.06
C SER A 61 2.09 -4.54 -1.34
N ALA A 62 2.60 -3.32 -1.53
CA ALA A 62 1.99 -2.10 -0.99
C ALA A 62 0.86 -1.56 -1.87
N ILE A 63 0.54 -2.28 -2.96
CA ILE A 63 -0.79 -2.19 -3.56
C ILE A 63 -1.74 -2.50 -2.40
N ILE A 64 -2.55 -1.50 -2.04
CA ILE A 64 -3.82 -1.64 -1.32
C ILE A 64 -4.22 -3.11 -1.40
N PRO A 65 -4.24 -3.88 -0.29
CA PRO A 65 -4.40 -5.33 -0.30
C PRO A 65 -5.41 -5.71 -1.38
N PRO A 66 -5.22 -6.75 -2.21
CA PRO A 66 -6.17 -7.08 -3.26
C PRO A 66 -7.62 -7.13 -2.77
N ASP A 67 -7.83 -7.41 -1.48
CA ASP A 67 -9.10 -7.27 -0.77
C ASP A 67 -9.56 -5.84 -0.51
N LEU A 68 -8.67 -4.91 -0.19
CA LEU A 68 -8.95 -3.47 -0.10
C LEU A 68 -9.09 -2.83 -1.50
N ALA A 69 -8.34 -3.28 -2.50
CA ALA A 69 -8.48 -2.83 -3.89
C ALA A 69 -9.76 -3.41 -4.50
N ALA A 70 -10.08 -4.68 -4.22
CA ALA A 70 -11.37 -5.28 -4.55
C ALA A 70 -12.52 -4.66 -3.74
N LYS A 71 -12.31 -4.25 -2.48
CA LYS A 71 -13.30 -3.49 -1.72
C LYS A 71 -13.54 -2.13 -2.37
N ILE A 72 -12.49 -1.38 -2.72
CA ILE A 72 -12.55 -0.09 -3.44
C ILE A 72 -13.13 -0.22 -4.85
N ASP A 73 -12.81 -1.29 -5.58
CA ASP A 73 -13.41 -1.59 -6.88
C ASP A 73 -14.85 -2.12 -6.74
N SER A 74 -15.20 -2.73 -5.61
CA SER A 74 -16.57 -3.17 -5.29
C SER A 74 -17.47 -2.06 -4.73
N ILE A 75 -16.87 -0.96 -4.24
CA ILE A 75 -17.56 0.31 -3.92
C ILE A 75 -18.20 0.90 -5.20
N ALA A 76 -17.75 0.46 -6.38
CA ALA A 76 -18.26 0.92 -7.68
C ALA A 76 -19.27 -0.01 -8.37
N ILE A 77 -19.60 -1.19 -7.82
CA ILE A 77 -20.44 -2.18 -8.52
C ILE A 77 -21.47 -2.77 -7.55
N VAL A 78 -22.68 -2.21 -7.55
CA VAL A 78 -23.87 -2.91 -7.06
C VAL A 78 -24.34 -3.85 -8.18
N ASN A 79 -23.76 -5.05 -8.25
CA ASN A 79 -24.33 -6.13 -9.05
C ASN A 79 -25.01 -7.15 -8.13
N ILE A 80 -26.33 -6.98 -7.97
CA ILE A 80 -27.23 -7.92 -7.30
C ILE A 80 -27.40 -9.12 -8.24
N GLY A 81 -26.43 -10.05 -8.24
CA GLY A 81 -26.53 -11.26 -9.06
C GLY A 81 -25.30 -12.15 -9.10
N GLY A 82 -24.12 -11.66 -8.69
CA GLY A 82 -22.91 -12.47 -8.69
C GLY A 82 -21.90 -11.93 -7.70
N ASN A 83 -21.93 -12.45 -6.47
CA ASN A 83 -21.10 -11.96 -5.39
C ASN A 83 -19.64 -12.41 -5.58
N LEU A 84 -18.85 -11.57 -6.25
CA LEU A 84 -17.38 -11.62 -6.21
C LEU A 84 -16.82 -10.66 -5.14
N LYS A 85 -17.67 -10.08 -4.26
CA LYS A 85 -17.20 -9.29 -3.11
C LYS A 85 -16.45 -10.21 -2.13
N GLY A 86 -15.23 -9.84 -1.78
CA GLY A 86 -14.45 -10.52 -0.74
C GLY A 86 -13.71 -11.79 -1.18
N LYS A 87 -13.54 -12.04 -2.48
CA LYS A 87 -12.52 -13.01 -2.93
C LYS A 87 -11.25 -12.27 -3.27
N SER A 88 -10.22 -12.49 -2.46
CA SER A 88 -8.88 -11.97 -2.66
C SER A 88 -8.42 -12.23 -4.10
N LEU A 89 -8.19 -11.18 -4.88
CA LEU A 89 -7.68 -11.28 -6.26
C LEU A 89 -6.25 -11.83 -6.31
N ARG A 90 -5.62 -12.07 -5.16
CA ARG A 90 -4.53 -13.03 -5.01
C ARG A 90 -5.03 -14.22 -4.21
N PRO A 91 -4.72 -15.47 -4.60
CA PRO A 91 -4.88 -16.58 -3.68
C PRO A 91 -4.10 -16.22 -2.40
N SER A 92 -4.75 -16.40 -1.26
CA SER A 92 -4.14 -16.42 0.07
C SER A 92 -3.09 -17.53 0.13
N GLY A 93 -1.99 -17.32 -0.57
CA GLY A 93 -0.79 -18.13 -0.49
C GLY A 93 -0.09 -17.72 0.80
N ILE A 94 0.10 -18.69 1.68
CA ILE A 94 0.81 -18.57 2.97
C ILE A 94 2.29 -18.12 2.80
N GLY A 95 2.75 -17.86 1.57
CA GLY A 95 4.02 -17.21 1.28
C GLY A 95 3.80 -15.73 0.99
N GLY A 96 4.13 -14.87 1.95
CA GLY A 96 4.05 -13.41 1.84
C GLY A 96 4.59 -12.90 0.51
N CYS A 97 3.93 -11.89 -0.07
CA CYS A 97 4.35 -11.29 -1.33
C CYS A 97 5.81 -10.82 -1.24
N LEU A 98 6.69 -11.56 -1.91
CA LEU A 98 8.10 -11.19 -2.08
C LEU A 98 8.17 -10.07 -3.12
N ASP A 99 8.00 -8.83 -2.71
CA ASP A 99 8.36 -7.68 -3.53
C ASP A 99 9.77 -7.18 -3.19
N PHE A 100 10.25 -6.19 -3.94
CA PHE A 100 11.56 -5.58 -3.72
C PHE A 100 11.73 -5.08 -2.28
N SER A 101 10.74 -4.37 -1.74
CA SER A 101 10.77 -3.82 -0.37
C SER A 101 10.90 -4.92 0.69
N ASN A 102 10.08 -5.97 0.59
CA ASN A 102 10.05 -7.08 1.53
C ASN A 102 11.31 -7.94 1.41
N LEU A 103 11.84 -8.12 0.20
CA LEU A 103 13.08 -8.86 -0.01
C LEU A 103 14.30 -8.09 0.51
N VAL A 104 14.37 -6.78 0.27
CA VAL A 104 15.42 -5.92 0.83
C VAL A 104 15.37 -5.93 2.35
N LEU A 105 14.18 -5.89 2.95
CA LEU A 105 14.07 -5.97 4.39
C LEU A 105 14.40 -7.37 4.91
N LEU A 106 13.85 -8.44 4.34
CA LEU A 106 14.05 -9.81 4.81
C LEU A 106 15.52 -10.23 4.70
N LEU A 107 16.12 -10.12 3.51
CA LEU A 107 17.51 -10.47 3.32
C LEU A 107 18.43 -9.44 3.97
N GLY A 108 18.13 -8.14 3.80
CA GLY A 108 18.95 -7.08 4.35
C GLY A 108 19.00 -7.09 5.88
N SER A 109 17.91 -7.42 6.57
CA SER A 109 17.90 -7.53 8.03
C SER A 109 18.73 -8.71 8.54
N ILE A 110 18.67 -9.87 7.89
CA ILE A 110 19.54 -11.01 8.19
C ILE A 110 21.00 -10.62 7.98
N PHE A 111 21.33 -9.99 6.85
CA PHE A 111 22.68 -9.51 6.57
C PHE A 111 23.12 -8.46 7.59
N ALA A 112 22.27 -7.51 7.95
CA ALA A 112 22.57 -6.49 8.95
C ALA A 112 22.86 -7.11 10.32
N LEU A 113 22.03 -8.06 10.76
CA LEU A 113 22.22 -8.82 12.00
C LEU A 113 23.55 -9.57 12.01
N PHE A 114 23.84 -10.30 10.92
CA PHE A 114 25.10 -11.03 10.79
C PHE A 114 26.30 -10.09 10.81
N PHE A 115 26.24 -8.99 10.05
CA PHE A 115 27.32 -8.01 9.97
C PHE A 115 27.56 -7.31 11.31
N GLY A 116 26.48 -7.02 12.05
CA GLY A 116 26.53 -6.50 13.41
C GLY A 116 27.15 -7.49 14.39
N TYR A 117 26.71 -8.75 14.35
CA TYR A 117 27.20 -9.83 15.22
C TYR A 117 28.70 -10.09 15.04
N GLU A 118 29.13 -10.24 13.79
CA GLU A 118 30.52 -10.52 13.45
C GLU A 118 31.46 -9.37 13.88
N SER A 119 30.94 -8.14 14.05
CA SER A 119 31.72 -6.99 14.50
C SER A 119 32.41 -7.23 15.85
N LEU A 120 31.81 -8.05 16.71
CA LEU A 120 32.26 -8.30 18.09
C LEU A 120 32.53 -9.77 18.41
N TYR A 121 32.30 -10.66 17.44
CA TYR A 121 32.48 -12.10 17.63
C TYR A 121 33.92 -12.47 18.02
N HIS A 122 34.92 -11.84 17.37
CA HIS A 122 36.34 -12.10 17.60
C HIS A 122 36.90 -11.30 18.78
N LYS A 123 36.42 -11.61 20.00
CA LYS A 123 36.80 -10.90 21.23
C LYS A 123 38.30 -10.93 21.52
N GLU A 124 38.99 -12.01 21.15
CA GLU A 124 40.44 -12.14 21.34
C GLU A 124 41.23 -11.19 20.43
N TYR A 125 40.80 -11.05 19.17
CA TYR A 125 41.36 -10.09 18.24
C TYR A 125 41.12 -8.63 18.70
N LEU A 126 39.92 -8.36 19.24
CA LEU A 126 39.62 -7.04 19.83
C LEU A 126 40.46 -6.75 21.07
N LYS A 127 40.71 -7.76 21.92
CA LYS A 127 41.61 -7.63 23.08
C LYS A 127 43.03 -7.31 22.62
N PHE A 128 43.53 -8.02 21.61
CA PHE A 128 44.83 -7.75 21.00
C PHE A 128 44.91 -6.31 20.46
N LEU A 129 43.96 -5.87 19.64
CA LEU A 129 43.92 -4.50 19.12
C LEU A 129 43.79 -3.44 20.23
N SER A 130 43.10 -3.77 21.33
CA SER A 130 42.96 -2.87 22.47
C SER A 130 44.21 -2.76 23.35
N SER A 131 45.17 -3.68 23.21
CA SER A 131 46.49 -3.54 23.86
C SER A 131 47.33 -2.42 23.22
N LEU A 132 47.05 -2.09 21.95
CA LEU A 132 47.73 -1.04 21.20
C LEU A 132 47.03 0.33 21.28
N ARG A 133 45.74 0.36 21.60
CA ARG A 133 44.92 1.59 21.68
C ARG A 133 43.75 1.39 22.65
N SER A 134 43.26 2.46 23.28
CA SER A 134 42.08 2.39 24.18
C SER A 134 40.92 1.56 23.58
N HIS A 135 40.49 0.53 24.32
CA HIS A 135 39.46 -0.43 23.92
C HIS A 135 38.18 0.23 23.37
N ARG A 136 37.73 1.33 24.00
CA ARG A 136 36.53 2.08 23.57
C ARG A 136 36.69 2.72 22.19
N LYS A 137 37.88 3.23 21.87
CA LYS A 137 38.17 3.86 20.57
C LYS A 137 38.21 2.82 19.45
N THR A 138 38.83 1.67 19.69
CA THR A 138 38.88 0.55 18.74
C THR A 138 37.48 -0.01 18.48
N PHE A 139 36.69 -0.20 19.54
CA PHE A 139 35.29 -0.61 19.43
C PHE A 139 34.47 0.34 18.57
N ALA A 140 34.49 1.64 18.90
CA ALA A 140 33.72 2.65 18.16
C ALA A 140 34.16 2.73 16.70
N ALA A 141 35.47 2.66 16.42
CA ALA A 141 35.98 2.67 15.04
C ALA A 141 35.48 1.48 14.22
N ILE A 142 35.42 0.27 14.80
CA ILE A 142 34.91 -0.92 14.11
C ILE A 142 33.42 -0.78 13.82
N VAL A 143 32.63 -0.37 14.83
CA VAL A 143 31.19 -0.16 14.64
C VAL A 143 30.92 0.90 13.57
N ILE A 144 31.60 2.05 13.64
CA ILE A 144 31.42 3.14 12.66
C ILE A 144 31.84 2.71 11.25
N SER A 145 33.02 2.09 11.11
CA SER A 145 33.51 1.64 9.79
C SER A 145 32.58 0.62 9.14
N ARG A 146 32.08 -0.35 9.90
CA ARG A 146 31.10 -1.33 9.42
C ARG A 146 29.76 -0.71 9.09
N SER A 147 29.27 0.24 9.90
CA SER A 147 28.06 1.01 9.57
C SER A 147 28.22 1.76 8.25
N ILE A 148 29.35 2.43 8.02
CA ILE A 148 29.62 3.16 6.77
C ILE A 148 29.64 2.21 5.57
N LEU A 149 30.34 1.07 5.68
CA LEU A 149 30.37 0.06 4.62
C LEU A 149 28.98 -0.50 4.32
N PHE A 150 28.19 -0.77 5.37
CA PHE A 150 26.83 -1.26 5.23
C PHE A 150 25.92 -0.23 4.54
N ILE A 151 25.96 1.03 4.98
CA ILE A 151 25.24 2.15 4.34
C ILE A 151 25.66 2.28 2.88
N ALA A 152 26.95 2.25 2.57
CA ALA A 152 27.47 2.36 1.21
C ALA A 152 26.99 1.21 0.31
N ALA A 153 27.01 -0.03 0.81
CA ALA A 153 26.51 -1.19 0.08
C ALA A 153 25.01 -1.08 -0.20
N PHE A 154 24.23 -0.62 0.77
CA PHE A 154 22.80 -0.38 0.61
C PHE A 154 22.50 0.72 -0.43
N LEU A 155 23.22 1.86 -0.35
CA LEU A 155 23.09 2.95 -1.31
C LEU A 155 23.51 2.52 -2.72
N PHE A 156 24.54 1.69 -2.84
CA PHE A 156 24.98 1.14 -4.12
C PHE A 156 23.91 0.22 -4.74
N LEU A 157 23.32 -0.68 -3.93
CA LEU A 157 22.21 -1.53 -4.38
C LEU A 157 21.04 -0.68 -4.88
N PHE A 158 20.72 0.37 -4.14
CA PHE A 158 19.64 1.29 -4.50
C PHE A 158 19.95 2.08 -5.79
N LEU A 159 21.18 2.54 -5.97
CA LEU A 159 21.64 3.18 -7.20
C LEU A 159 21.50 2.25 -8.41
N CYS A 160 21.84 0.96 -8.25
CA CYS A 160 21.65 -0.04 -9.30
C CYS A 160 20.18 -0.19 -9.71
N VAL A 161 19.27 -0.13 -8.73
CA VAL A 161 17.82 -0.20 -8.97
C VAL A 161 17.34 1.05 -9.72
N LEU A 162 17.79 2.25 -9.32
CA LEU A 162 17.45 3.49 -10.01
C LEU A 162 17.95 3.50 -11.46
N LEU A 163 19.20 3.08 -11.69
CA LEU A 163 19.76 2.96 -13.04
C LEU A 163 18.96 1.96 -13.87
N PHE A 164 18.56 0.83 -13.30
CA PHE A 164 17.71 -0.14 -13.97
C PHE A 164 16.36 0.47 -14.37
N LEU A 165 15.70 1.19 -13.47
CA LEU A 165 14.42 1.86 -13.76
C LEU A 165 14.57 2.92 -14.87
N ALA A 166 15.65 3.70 -14.85
CA ALA A 166 15.97 4.67 -15.88
C ALA A 166 16.15 4.01 -17.25
N VAL A 167 16.87 2.88 -17.33
CA VAL A 167 17.05 2.11 -18.58
C VAL A 167 15.71 1.55 -19.08
N THR A 168 14.80 1.17 -18.18
CA THR A 168 13.49 0.64 -18.58
C THR A 168 12.48 1.70 -19.04
N GLY A 169 12.83 2.99 -18.94
CA GLY A 169 12.01 4.11 -19.38
C GLY A 169 10.95 4.57 -18.37
N ILE A 170 11.07 4.18 -17.08
CA ILE A 170 10.11 4.59 -16.05
C ILE A 170 10.49 5.98 -15.54
N GLY A 171 9.68 6.98 -15.91
CA GLY A 171 9.85 8.36 -15.45
C GLY A 171 9.33 8.58 -14.03
N PHE A 172 10.10 9.30 -13.22
CA PHE A 172 9.72 9.68 -11.85
C PHE A 172 9.41 11.19 -11.80
N SER A 173 8.28 11.55 -11.19
CA SER A 173 7.98 12.93 -10.85
C SER A 173 8.76 13.35 -9.59
N ALA A 174 8.84 14.65 -9.31
CA ALA A 174 9.46 15.16 -8.08
C ALA A 174 8.81 14.59 -6.80
N ALA A 175 7.49 14.44 -6.79
CA ALA A 175 6.75 13.82 -5.68
C ALA A 175 7.17 12.36 -5.47
N ASN A 176 7.37 11.61 -6.57
CA ASN A 176 7.80 10.23 -6.50
C ASN A 176 9.19 10.08 -5.89
N TYR A 177 10.12 10.98 -6.20
CA TYR A 177 11.45 11.00 -5.58
C TYR A 177 11.39 11.27 -4.08
N ALA A 178 10.49 12.16 -3.64
CA ALA A 178 10.30 12.42 -2.21
C ALA A 178 9.78 11.18 -1.46
N THR A 179 8.76 10.50 -2.01
CA THR A 179 8.25 9.23 -1.47
C THR A 179 9.34 8.17 -1.40
N LEU A 180 10.14 8.07 -2.46
CA LEU A 180 11.23 7.11 -2.56
C LEU A 180 12.37 7.40 -1.56
N ALA A 181 12.70 8.68 -1.33
CA ALA A 181 13.66 9.08 -0.31
C ALA A 181 13.18 8.75 1.11
N GLY A 182 11.89 8.99 1.40
CA GLY A 182 11.28 8.60 2.68
C GLY A 182 11.33 7.09 2.90
N PHE A 183 11.04 6.31 1.86
CA PHE A 183 11.20 4.85 1.88
C PHE A 183 12.65 4.43 2.16
N LEU A 184 13.61 5.01 1.45
CA LEU A 184 15.03 4.69 1.61
C LEU A 184 15.51 4.97 3.03
N ALA A 185 15.13 6.13 3.59
CA ALA A 185 15.46 6.52 4.95
C ALA A 185 14.86 5.57 5.98
N SER A 186 13.58 5.19 5.83
CA SER A 186 12.93 4.22 6.71
C SER A 186 13.64 2.86 6.67
N LYS A 187 13.87 2.30 5.47
CA LYS A 187 14.52 0.99 5.33
C LYS A 187 15.94 1.01 5.88
N LEU A 188 16.70 2.06 5.60
CA LEU A 188 18.03 2.20 6.16
C LEU A 188 18.00 2.25 7.69
N GLY A 189 17.06 3.03 8.27
CA GLY A 189 16.86 3.09 9.72
C GLY A 189 16.56 1.71 10.33
N MET A 190 15.66 0.94 9.71
CA MET A 190 15.32 -0.41 10.16
C MET A 190 16.51 -1.39 10.04
N LEU A 191 17.28 -1.30 8.97
CA LEU A 191 18.48 -2.11 8.79
C LEU A 191 19.58 -1.75 9.79
N LEU A 192 19.77 -0.47 10.09
CA LEU A 192 20.68 -0.01 11.15
C LEU A 192 20.23 -0.48 12.53
N PHE A 193 18.92 -0.51 12.80
CA PHE A 193 18.38 -1.10 14.01
C PHE A 193 18.77 -2.58 14.13
N PHE A 194 18.57 -3.38 13.08
CA PHE A 194 18.99 -4.79 13.07
C PHE A 194 20.50 -4.98 13.21
N PHE A 195 21.29 -4.10 12.60
CA PHE A 195 22.74 -4.07 12.79
C PHE A 195 23.13 -3.85 14.26
N MET A 196 22.48 -2.90 14.94
CA MET A 196 22.70 -2.64 16.37
C MET A 196 22.25 -3.82 17.25
N VAL A 197 21.15 -4.48 16.90
CA VAL A 197 20.71 -5.72 17.57
C VAL A 197 21.76 -6.82 17.40
N GLY A 198 22.34 -6.97 16.20
CA GLY A 198 23.43 -7.89 15.93
C GLY A 198 24.66 -7.61 16.80
N ILE A 199 25.08 -6.34 16.88
CA ILE A 199 26.17 -5.90 17.77
C ILE A 199 25.88 -6.29 19.21
N PHE A 200 24.67 -5.98 19.71
CA PHE A 200 24.27 -6.27 21.08
C PHE A 200 24.41 -7.76 21.40
N PHE A 201 23.86 -8.64 20.58
CA PHE A 201 23.97 -10.09 20.78
C PHE A 201 25.38 -10.63 20.55
N GLY A 202 26.19 -9.97 19.70
CA GLY A 202 27.62 -10.29 19.54
C GLY A 202 28.44 -10.11 20.82
N THR A 203 27.95 -9.34 21.80
CA THR A 203 28.62 -9.18 23.10
C THR A 203 28.49 -10.40 24.01
N PHE A 204 27.51 -11.28 23.79
CA PHE A 204 27.27 -12.44 24.65
C PHE A 204 28.34 -13.52 24.49
N ARG A 205 28.56 -14.29 25.57
CA ARG A 205 29.63 -15.31 25.62
C ARG A 205 29.24 -16.59 24.89
N SER A 206 27.97 -16.98 24.94
CA SER A 206 27.46 -18.20 24.30
C SER A 206 27.02 -17.92 22.87
N VAL A 207 27.66 -18.58 21.90
CA VAL A 207 27.33 -18.46 20.46
C VAL A 207 25.91 -18.93 20.19
N LEU A 208 25.52 -20.08 20.75
CA LEU A 208 24.18 -20.65 20.56
C LEU A 208 23.09 -19.73 21.11
N PHE A 209 23.27 -19.21 22.33
CA PHE A 209 22.30 -18.29 22.94
C PHE A 209 22.15 -16.99 22.13
N SER A 210 23.27 -16.46 21.63
CA SER A 210 23.28 -15.27 20.77
C SER A 210 22.52 -15.52 19.48
N ALA A 211 22.78 -16.64 18.81
CA ALA A 211 22.13 -17.01 17.56
C ALA A 211 20.61 -17.17 17.72
N ILE A 212 20.17 -17.88 18.77
CA ILE A 212 18.74 -18.07 19.07
C ILE A 212 18.08 -16.71 19.37
N SER A 213 18.72 -15.88 20.18
CA SER A 213 18.15 -14.58 20.57
C SER A 213 18.10 -13.60 19.39
N MET A 214 19.11 -13.60 18.51
CA MET A 214 19.09 -12.84 17.25
C MET A 214 17.96 -13.31 16.34
N PHE A 215 17.78 -14.62 16.18
CA PHE A 215 16.70 -15.16 15.37
C PHE A 215 15.33 -14.76 15.91
N THR A 216 15.11 -14.84 17.23
CA THR A 216 13.85 -14.40 17.86
C THR A 216 13.63 -12.90 17.70
N ALA A 217 14.65 -12.08 17.93
CA ALA A 217 14.59 -10.63 17.77
C ALA A 217 14.40 -10.19 16.31
N TRP A 218 14.80 -11.01 15.35
CA TRP A 218 14.54 -10.84 13.93
C TRP A 218 13.13 -11.26 13.53
N PHE A 219 12.69 -12.42 14.01
CA PHE A 219 11.42 -13.02 13.64
C PHE A 219 10.22 -12.15 14.04
N PHE A 220 10.25 -11.59 15.24
CA PHE A 220 9.14 -10.76 15.74
C PHE A 220 8.85 -9.54 14.86
N PRO A 221 9.82 -8.66 14.56
CA PRO A 221 9.57 -7.47 13.75
C PRO A 221 9.34 -7.77 12.26
N VAL A 222 9.89 -8.88 11.74
CA VAL A 222 9.76 -9.23 10.32
C VAL A 222 8.47 -9.98 10.00
N PHE A 223 7.92 -10.75 10.94
CA PHE A 223 6.72 -11.56 10.69
C PHE A 223 5.53 -11.21 11.60
N ILE A 224 5.75 -11.03 12.91
CA ILE A 224 4.65 -10.83 13.86
C ILE A 224 4.10 -9.41 13.82
N ILE A 225 4.96 -8.38 13.89
CA ILE A 225 4.51 -6.99 13.88
C ILE A 225 3.72 -6.65 12.60
N PRO A 226 4.17 -7.04 11.39
CA PRO A 226 3.39 -6.95 10.15
C PRO A 226 1.98 -7.51 10.25
N GLY A 227 1.84 -8.74 10.75
CA GLY A 227 0.55 -9.41 10.91
C GLY A 227 -0.37 -8.66 11.87
N LEU A 228 0.19 -8.13 12.96
CA LEU A 228 -0.56 -7.32 13.93
C LEU A 228 -1.02 -5.98 13.34
N ILE A 229 -0.17 -5.31 12.56
CA ILE A 229 -0.53 -4.06 11.87
C ILE A 229 -1.62 -4.32 10.85
N ASN A 230 -1.49 -5.39 10.06
CA ASN A 230 -2.53 -5.80 9.12
C ASN A 230 -3.87 -6.04 9.83
N ALA A 231 -3.88 -6.84 10.88
CA ALA A 231 -5.09 -7.09 11.66
C ALA A 231 -5.68 -5.82 12.29
N ALA A 232 -4.83 -4.87 12.71
CA ALA A 232 -5.27 -3.60 13.29
C ALA A 232 -5.84 -2.64 12.23
N VAL A 233 -5.23 -2.58 11.04
CA VAL A 233 -5.72 -1.76 9.93
C VAL A 233 -7.01 -2.35 9.36
N GLU A 234 -7.11 -3.67 9.23
CA GLU A 234 -8.30 -4.35 8.76
C GLU A 234 -9.54 -4.00 9.60
N LYS A 235 -9.38 -3.89 10.92
CA LYS A 235 -10.44 -3.43 11.83
C LYS A 235 -10.85 -1.96 11.67
N LYS A 236 -9.97 -1.12 11.10
CA LYS A 236 -10.25 0.30 10.84
C LYS A 236 -10.83 0.57 9.46
N ILE A 237 -10.72 -0.39 8.54
CA ILE A 237 -11.37 -0.29 7.24
C ILE A 237 -12.87 -0.48 7.48
N PRO A 238 -13.74 0.46 7.03
CA PRO A 238 -15.18 0.33 7.21
C PRO A 238 -15.65 -1.02 6.68
N ASP A 239 -16.43 -1.71 7.51
CA ASP A 239 -16.98 -3.00 7.15
C ASP A 239 -17.82 -2.85 5.87
N ILE A 240 -17.75 -3.85 4.98
CA ILE A 240 -18.52 -3.89 3.72
C ILE A 240 -20.01 -3.63 3.99
N THR A 241 -20.47 -4.00 5.19
CA THR A 241 -21.81 -3.74 5.70
C THR A 241 -22.17 -2.26 5.78
N LYS A 242 -21.26 -1.38 6.26
CA LYS A 242 -21.50 0.07 6.35
C LYS A 242 -21.51 0.75 4.98
N ASP A 243 -20.62 0.30 4.11
CA ASP A 243 -20.55 0.76 2.73
C ASP A 243 -21.82 0.38 1.96
N TYR A 244 -22.25 -0.89 2.09
CA TYR A 244 -23.53 -1.36 1.56
C TYR A 244 -24.74 -0.60 2.12
N GLN A 245 -24.75 -0.27 3.41
CA GLN A 245 -25.79 0.58 4.01
C GLN A 245 -25.78 2.00 3.43
N THR A 246 -24.60 2.54 3.12
CA THR A 246 -24.45 3.86 2.51
C THR A 246 -24.99 3.86 1.09
N GLU A 247 -24.64 2.87 0.28
CA GLU A 247 -25.18 2.68 -1.08
C GLU A 247 -26.68 2.41 -1.08
N LEU A 248 -27.19 1.55 -0.18
CA LEU A 248 -28.63 1.37 0.01
C LEU A 248 -29.32 2.68 0.38
N SER A 249 -28.70 3.53 1.20
CA SER A 249 -29.24 4.83 1.59
C SER A 249 -29.27 5.80 0.41
N LYS A 250 -28.24 5.80 -0.45
CA LYS A 250 -28.24 6.58 -1.70
C LYS A 250 -29.35 6.12 -2.64
N TYR A 251 -29.47 4.82 -2.86
CA TYR A 251 -30.50 4.23 -3.71
C TYR A 251 -31.91 4.55 -3.19
N ALA A 252 -32.14 4.38 -1.88
CA ALA A 252 -33.41 4.71 -1.25
C ALA A 252 -33.81 6.17 -1.47
N LYS A 253 -32.86 7.11 -1.45
CA LYS A 253 -33.11 8.53 -1.72
C LYS A 253 -33.44 8.82 -3.18
N LEU A 254 -32.75 8.17 -4.11
CA LEU A 254 -33.05 8.27 -5.54
C LEU A 254 -34.47 7.77 -5.83
N VAL A 255 -34.82 6.60 -5.29
CA VAL A 255 -36.17 6.02 -5.44
C VAL A 255 -37.24 6.89 -4.77
N ASP A 256 -36.96 7.46 -3.60
CA ASP A 256 -37.90 8.38 -2.94
C ASP A 256 -38.11 9.67 -3.76
N PHE A 257 -37.05 10.21 -4.35
CA PHE A 257 -37.12 11.33 -5.27
C PHE A 257 -37.95 10.99 -6.52
N GLU A 258 -37.70 9.85 -7.16
CA GLU A 258 -38.46 9.40 -8.33
C GLU A 258 -39.94 9.23 -7.99
N ASN A 259 -40.26 8.56 -6.88
CA ASN A 259 -41.64 8.39 -6.41
C ASN A 259 -42.33 9.74 -6.10
N LYS A 260 -41.62 10.69 -5.49
CA LYS A 260 -42.14 12.05 -5.24
C LYS A 260 -42.38 12.79 -6.55
N THR A 261 -41.48 12.64 -7.51
CA THR A 261 -41.55 13.29 -8.82
C THR A 261 -42.70 12.74 -9.64
N GLU A 262 -42.85 11.41 -9.69
CA GLU A 262 -43.95 10.74 -10.38
C GLU A 262 -45.31 11.07 -9.73
N LYS A 263 -45.40 11.12 -8.39
CA LYS A 263 -46.63 11.55 -7.70
C LYS A 263 -47.00 13.01 -7.96
N LYS A 264 -46.01 13.90 -8.03
CA LYS A 264 -46.25 15.34 -8.27
C LYS A 264 -46.57 15.65 -9.74
N MET A 265 -45.93 14.96 -10.70
CA MET A 265 -45.94 15.36 -12.11
C MET A 265 -46.47 14.29 -13.08
N GLY A 266 -46.76 13.08 -12.61
CA GLY A 266 -47.14 11.94 -13.46
C GLY A 266 -45.97 11.41 -14.30
N LYS A 267 -46.28 10.59 -15.31
CA LYS A 267 -45.27 10.15 -16.29
C LYS A 267 -44.77 11.33 -17.10
N PHE A 268 -43.47 11.31 -17.40
CA PHE A 268 -42.76 12.34 -18.15
C PHE A 268 -43.56 12.83 -19.37
N ASN A 269 -43.94 14.10 -19.39
CA ASN A 269 -44.61 14.74 -20.51
C ASN A 269 -43.86 16.04 -20.88
N ARG A 270 -43.58 16.24 -22.17
CA ARG A 270 -42.80 17.37 -22.71
C ARG A 270 -43.44 18.74 -22.45
N ASP A 271 -44.68 18.79 -22.00
CA ASP A 271 -45.40 20.03 -21.73
C ASP A 271 -45.05 20.65 -20.35
N ASN A 272 -44.34 19.93 -19.48
CA ASN A 272 -44.08 20.33 -18.07
C ASN A 272 -42.61 20.61 -17.73
N ILE A 273 -41.82 21.04 -18.71
CA ILE A 273 -40.36 21.24 -18.63
C ILE A 273 -39.95 22.15 -17.46
N GLU A 274 -40.76 23.15 -17.13
CA GLU A 274 -40.43 24.17 -16.11
C GLU A 274 -40.63 23.65 -14.67
N ALA A 275 -41.69 22.86 -14.44
CA ALA A 275 -41.92 22.16 -13.17
C ALA A 275 -40.86 21.07 -12.93
N GLU A 276 -40.42 20.42 -14.01
CA GLU A 276 -39.35 19.43 -13.97
C GLU A 276 -37.99 20.06 -13.62
N ARG A 277 -37.68 21.21 -14.22
CA ARG A 277 -36.51 22.01 -13.84
C ARG A 277 -36.50 22.37 -12.35
N GLN A 278 -37.64 22.79 -11.81
CA GLN A 278 -37.74 23.13 -10.38
C GLN A 278 -37.53 21.91 -9.47
N ASN A 279 -38.10 20.74 -9.79
CA ASN A 279 -37.88 19.51 -9.02
C ASN A 279 -36.41 19.04 -9.09
N ILE A 280 -35.77 19.16 -10.26
CA ILE A 280 -34.33 18.85 -10.40
C ILE A 280 -33.48 19.83 -9.59
N GLU A 281 -33.83 21.12 -9.55
CA GLU A 281 -33.15 22.10 -8.71
C GLU A 281 -33.34 21.83 -7.21
N GLU A 282 -34.54 21.39 -6.80
CA GLU A 282 -34.84 21.00 -5.42
C GLU A 282 -34.01 19.78 -5.00
N PHE A 283 -33.99 18.74 -5.84
CA PHE A 283 -33.16 17.55 -5.64
C PHE A 283 -31.67 17.91 -5.54
N LYS A 284 -31.17 18.76 -6.45
CA LYS A 284 -29.78 19.23 -6.42
C LYS A 284 -29.42 19.99 -5.14
N LYS A 285 -30.37 20.73 -4.56
CA LYS A 285 -30.13 21.53 -3.35
C LYS A 285 -30.17 20.69 -2.08
N VAL A 286 -31.01 19.66 -2.02
CA VAL A 286 -31.29 18.91 -0.79
C VAL A 286 -30.69 17.50 -0.87
N ASP A 287 -31.29 16.62 -1.65
CA ASP A 287 -30.96 15.19 -1.67
C ASP A 287 -29.56 14.93 -2.25
N TYR A 288 -29.18 15.66 -3.31
CA TYR A 288 -27.86 15.55 -3.93
C TYR A 288 -26.75 15.98 -2.98
N LYS A 289 -26.94 17.07 -2.22
CA LYS A 289 -25.97 17.50 -1.19
C LYS A 289 -25.80 16.45 -0.10
N GLU A 290 -26.88 15.76 0.26
CA GLU A 290 -26.81 14.71 1.27
C GLU A 290 -26.07 13.47 0.75
N ILE A 291 -26.29 13.10 -0.53
CA ILE A 291 -25.51 12.07 -1.21
C ILE A 291 -24.03 12.46 -1.30
N GLU A 292 -23.73 13.70 -1.68
CA GLU A 292 -22.37 14.24 -1.76
C GLU A 292 -21.67 14.22 -0.38
N ASN A 293 -22.39 14.54 0.69
CA ASN A 293 -21.87 14.47 2.05
C ASN A 293 -21.58 13.03 2.48
N LEU A 294 -22.43 12.06 2.11
CA LEU A 294 -22.20 10.64 2.37
C LEU A 294 -20.98 10.12 1.61
N GLU A 295 -20.83 10.50 0.34
CA GLU A 295 -19.66 10.16 -0.47
C GLU A 295 -18.38 10.77 0.06
N LYS A 296 -18.44 12.03 0.49
CA LYS A 296 -17.30 12.71 1.09
C LYS A 296 -16.90 12.04 2.40
N ALA A 297 -17.85 11.70 3.27
CA ALA A 297 -17.56 11.01 4.52
C ALA A 297 -16.91 9.64 4.29
N LEU A 298 -17.43 8.84 3.35
CA LEU A 298 -16.85 7.54 2.98
C LEU A 298 -15.44 7.71 2.39
N ARG A 299 -15.25 8.69 1.50
CA ARG A 299 -13.95 9.00 0.91
C ARG A 299 -12.93 9.43 1.97
N ASP A 300 -13.33 10.27 2.91
CA ASP A 300 -12.48 10.74 4.00
C ASP A 300 -12.10 9.58 4.95
N GLU A 301 -13.03 8.66 5.24
CA GLU A 301 -12.78 7.46 6.04
C GLU A 301 -11.80 6.50 5.33
N ILE A 302 -12.01 6.23 4.05
CA ILE A 302 -11.10 5.41 3.22
C ILE A 302 -9.73 6.08 3.13
N ALA A 303 -9.67 7.38 2.88
CA ALA A 303 -8.41 8.12 2.81
C ALA A 303 -7.65 8.07 4.15
N ALA A 304 -8.35 8.19 5.28
CA ALA A 304 -7.76 8.06 6.61
C ALA A 304 -7.24 6.63 6.90
N ALA A 305 -7.99 5.60 6.47
CA ALA A 305 -7.56 4.21 6.58
C ALA A 305 -6.31 3.93 5.72
N ILE A 306 -6.30 4.40 4.47
CA ILE A 306 -5.15 4.32 3.55
C ILE A 306 -3.95 5.07 4.11
N HIS A 307 -4.13 6.29 4.61
CA HIS A 307 -3.05 7.06 5.23
C HIS A 307 -2.49 6.35 6.47
N THR A 308 -3.35 5.78 7.31
CA THR A 308 -2.94 4.99 8.48
C THR A 308 -2.15 3.75 8.04
N TYR A 309 -2.61 3.05 7.01
CA TYR A 309 -1.92 1.91 6.43
C TYR A 309 -0.54 2.32 5.91
N TYR A 310 -0.42 3.39 5.11
CA TYR A 310 0.86 3.87 4.61
C TYR A 310 1.80 4.32 5.74
N THR A 311 1.28 4.98 6.76
CA THR A 311 2.08 5.43 7.90
C THR A 311 2.63 4.24 8.69
N LEU A 312 1.82 3.22 8.96
CA LEU A 312 2.25 2.04 9.71
C LEU A 312 3.15 1.13 8.85
N SER A 313 2.81 0.96 7.56
CA SER A 313 3.61 0.17 6.61
C SER A 313 4.92 0.81 6.20
N ALA A 314 5.09 2.11 6.43
CA ALA A 314 6.39 2.75 6.27
C ALA A 314 7.44 2.10 7.18
N TRP A 315 7.07 1.64 8.37
CA TRP A 315 8.01 1.13 9.40
C TRP A 315 8.13 -0.39 9.43
N THR A 316 7.18 -1.11 8.83
CA THR A 316 7.12 -2.57 8.87
C THR A 316 6.75 -3.10 7.48
N PRO A 317 7.29 -4.25 7.05
CA PRO A 317 6.83 -4.87 5.81
C PRO A 317 5.37 -5.22 6.02
N VAL A 318 4.44 -4.64 5.27
CA VAL A 318 3.04 -5.03 5.40
C VAL A 318 2.73 -5.97 4.25
N THR A 319 2.33 -7.18 4.61
CA THR A 319 2.03 -8.29 3.69
C THR A 319 0.62 -8.22 3.17
#